data_AF-A0A975Q3J0-F1
#
_entry.id   AF-A0A975Q3J0-F1
#
_cell.length_a   1.000
_cell.length_b   1.000
_cell.length_c   1.000
_cell.angle_alpha   90.00
_cell.angle_beta   90.00
_cell.angle_gamma   90.00
#
_symmetry.space_group_name_H-M   'P 1'
#
loop_
_entity.id
_entity.type
_entity.pdbx_description
1 polymer ?
#
loop_
_entity_poly.entity_id
_entity_poly.type
_entity_poly.pdbx_seq_one_letter_code
_entity_poly.pdbx_strand_id
1 'polypeptide(L)'
;MTEARETSSTGPFGKNGAGTALPHDRPVKEEPLKEVLRRLVDDGRAYADAEINRQKIRAAFIGSGLRTVVILGAVALILLFGTLVTLMIGLVFALAPYLTPLGATFAVSITALLIVAILLYAAKQRLRRLFPDKDRP
;
A
#
# COMPACT_ATOMS: atom_id res chain seq x y z
N MET A 1 51.31 -62.92 7.28
CA MET A 1 50.69 -62.28 6.10
C MET A 1 49.82 -61.14 6.59
N THR A 2 50.31 -59.92 6.42
CA THR A 2 49.60 -58.68 6.03
C THR A 2 50.55 -57.53 6.38
N GLU A 3 51.20 -57.06 5.32
CA GLU A 3 52.20 -55.99 5.28
C GLU A 3 51.58 -54.58 5.43
N ALA A 4 52.46 -53.66 5.83
CA ALA A 4 52.57 -52.28 5.36
C ALA A 4 51.56 -51.22 5.83
N ARG A 5 52.00 -50.38 6.79
CA ARG A 5 52.27 -48.94 6.56
C ARG A 5 52.93 -48.28 7.77
N GLU A 6 54.25 -48.34 7.83
CA GLU A 6 55.07 -47.29 8.44
C GLU A 6 56.09 -46.83 7.40
N THR A 7 55.83 -45.69 6.80
CA THR A 7 56.88 -44.87 6.20
C THR A 7 56.61 -43.42 6.57
N SER A 8 57.25 -43.02 7.66
CA SER A 8 57.63 -41.65 7.92
C SER A 8 58.39 -41.14 6.69
N SER A 9 57.74 -40.27 5.91
CA SER A 9 58.36 -39.58 4.77
C SER A 9 58.53 -38.11 5.14
N THR A 10 59.61 -37.85 5.87
CA THR A 10 60.26 -36.55 5.93
C THR A 10 60.91 -36.28 4.57
N GLY A 11 60.19 -35.55 3.72
CA GLY A 11 60.69 -35.07 2.43
C GLY A 11 61.68 -33.90 2.55
N PRO A 12 62.58 -33.71 1.58
CA PRO A 12 63.86 -33.01 1.75
C PRO A 12 63.82 -31.52 1.40
N PHE A 13 62.71 -30.82 1.69
CA PHE A 13 62.61 -29.39 1.38
C PHE A 13 62.82 -28.56 2.64
N GLY A 14 64.04 -28.06 2.71
CA GLY A 14 64.60 -27.31 3.82
C GLY A 14 63.87 -26.01 4.13
N LYS A 15 64.16 -25.56 5.34
CA LYS A 15 64.22 -24.16 5.73
C LYS A 15 64.52 -23.28 4.53
N ASN A 16 63.68 -22.26 4.29
CA ASN A 16 64.09 -20.95 3.81
C ASN A 16 62.95 -19.96 4.03
N GLY A 17 63.28 -18.81 4.63
CA GLY A 17 62.37 -17.70 4.78
C GLY A 17 61.99 -17.07 3.44
N ALA A 18 61.26 -15.96 3.56
CA ALA A 18 60.80 -15.06 2.51
C ALA A 18 59.40 -15.38 1.95
N GLY A 19 58.49 -14.46 2.27
CA GLY A 19 57.62 -13.86 1.26
C GLY A 19 56.35 -14.63 0.92
N THR A 20 55.31 -14.48 1.76
CA THR A 20 53.97 -14.25 1.20
C THR A 20 53.63 -12.78 1.42
N ALA A 21 54.37 -11.92 0.71
CA ALA A 21 53.90 -10.59 0.43
C ALA A 21 52.53 -10.74 -0.24
N LEU A 22 51.50 -10.15 0.36
CA LEU A 22 50.23 -9.95 -0.31
C LEU A 22 50.53 -9.34 -1.68
N PRO A 23 50.05 -9.89 -2.80
CA PRO A 23 50.07 -9.20 -4.07
C PRO A 23 49.11 -8.00 -4.00
N HIS A 24 49.56 -6.92 -3.36
CA HIS A 24 48.97 -5.58 -3.48
C HIS A 24 49.81 -4.78 -4.48
N ASP A 25 50.00 -5.35 -5.66
CA ASP A 25 50.29 -4.56 -6.86
C ASP A 25 49.33 -5.03 -7.94
N ARG A 26 48.03 -4.78 -7.71
CA ARG A 26 47.14 -4.60 -8.86
C ARG A 26 47.53 -3.23 -9.39
N PRO A 27 48.01 -3.10 -10.64
CA PRO A 27 48.20 -1.78 -11.21
C PRO A 27 46.87 -1.07 -11.05
N VAL A 28 46.85 -0.01 -10.25
CA VAL A 28 45.74 0.94 -10.21
C VAL A 28 45.78 1.58 -11.58
N LYS A 29 45.15 0.94 -12.57
CA LYS A 29 44.74 1.62 -13.78
C LYS A 29 43.90 2.75 -13.25
N GLU A 30 44.43 3.96 -13.34
CA GLU A 30 43.68 5.19 -13.20
C GLU A 30 42.57 5.09 -14.25
N GLU A 31 41.45 4.48 -13.88
CA GLU A 31 40.26 4.50 -14.70
C GLU A 31 39.98 5.98 -14.88
N PRO A 32 39.99 6.49 -16.13
CA PRO A 32 39.84 7.90 -16.35
C PRO A 32 38.54 8.33 -15.68
N LEU A 33 38.60 9.42 -14.93
CA LEU A 33 37.48 9.92 -14.10
C LEU A 33 36.15 9.98 -14.87
N LYS A 34 36.24 10.16 -16.19
CA LYS A 34 35.14 10.09 -17.14
C LYS A 34 34.40 8.74 -17.16
N GLU A 35 35.11 7.61 -17.12
CA GLU A 35 34.55 6.26 -17.09
C GLU A 35 33.78 6.02 -15.78
N VAL A 36 34.34 6.48 -14.65
CA VAL A 36 33.73 6.37 -13.32
C VAL A 36 32.47 7.24 -13.23
N LEU A 37 32.53 8.48 -13.71
CA LEU A 37 31.37 9.37 -13.78
C LEU A 37 30.27 8.81 -14.68
N ARG A 38 30.63 8.24 -15.83
CA ARG A 38 29.67 7.61 -16.74
C ARG A 38 28.97 6.43 -16.08
N ARG A 39 29.71 5.58 -15.35
CA ARG A 39 29.13 4.49 -14.56
C ARG A 39 28.20 4.97 -13.46
N LEU A 40 28.57 6.01 -12.70
CA LEU A 40 27.71 6.59 -11.67
C LEU A 40 26.42 7.20 -12.24
N VAL A 41 26.49 7.79 -13.44
CA VAL A 41 25.31 8.32 -14.15
C VAL A 41 24.42 7.18 -14.63
N ASP A 42 24.99 6.13 -15.21
CA ASP A 42 24.26 4.96 -15.68
C ASP A 42 23.61 4.20 -14.50
N ASP A 43 24.33 4.02 -13.39
CA ASP A 43 23.83 3.40 -12.15
C ASP A 43 22.75 4.28 -11.49
N GLY A 44 22.93 5.61 -11.49
CA GLY A 44 21.95 6.57 -10.98
C GLY A 44 20.65 6.58 -11.78
N ARG A 45 20.73 6.43 -13.11
CA ARG A 45 19.56 6.25 -13.98
C ARG A 45 18.85 4.93 -13.71
N ALA A 46 19.59 3.83 -13.63
CA ALA A 46 19.02 2.52 -13.32
C ALA A 46 18.30 2.51 -11.96
N TYR A 47 18.84 3.22 -10.96
CA TYR A 47 18.21 3.40 -9.66
C TYR A 47 16.95 4.29 -9.71
N ALA A 48 17.00 5.38 -10.47
CA ALA A 48 15.84 6.26 -10.67
C ALA A 48 14.68 5.53 -11.38
N ASP A 49 15.00 4.74 -12.42
CA ASP A 49 14.01 3.95 -13.15
C ASP A 49 13.39 2.84 -12.27
N ALA A 50 14.16 2.29 -11.33
CA ALA A 50 13.65 1.33 -10.35
C ALA A 50 12.66 1.97 -9.36
N GLU A 51 12.92 3.18 -8.88
CA GLU A 51 12.05 3.87 -7.93
C GLU A 51 10.76 4.39 -8.60
N ILE A 52 10.86 4.88 -9.84
CA ILE A 52 9.70 5.27 -10.65
C ILE A 52 8.77 4.08 -10.88
N ASN A 53 9.33 2.91 -11.21
CA ASN A 53 8.52 1.70 -11.40
C ASN A 53 7.87 1.20 -10.10
N ARG A 54 8.50 1.39 -8.93
CA ARG A 54 7.88 1.08 -7.63
C ARG A 54 6.69 1.97 -7.34
N GLN A 55 6.83 3.27 -7.56
CA GLN A 55 5.73 4.22 -7.36
C GLN A 55 4.57 3.94 -8.31
N LYS A 56 4.86 3.55 -9.56
CA LYS A 56 3.86 3.18 -10.57
C LYS A 56 3.03 1.95 -10.17
N ILE A 57 3.67 0.92 -9.61
CA ILE A 57 2.96 -0.28 -9.13
C ILE A 57 2.12 0.06 -7.89
N ARG A 58 2.62 0.89 -6.98
CA ARG A 58 1.85 1.31 -5.79
C ARG A 58 0.63 2.15 -6.17
N ALA A 59 0.78 3.05 -7.15
CA ALA A 59 -0.31 3.85 -7.70
C ALA A 59 -1.34 3.00 -8.45
N ALA A 60 -0.89 2.03 -9.26
CA ALA A 60 -1.78 1.11 -9.98
C ALA A 60 -2.53 0.14 -9.04
N PHE A 61 -1.89 -0.28 -7.95
CA PHE A 61 -2.53 -1.13 -6.92
C PHE A 61 -3.64 -0.38 -6.19
N ILE A 62 -3.42 0.90 -5.84
CA ILE A 62 -4.46 1.76 -5.25
C ILE A 62 -5.59 2.01 -6.28
N GLY A 63 -5.25 2.23 -7.55
CA GLY A 63 -6.23 2.47 -8.62
C GLY A 63 -7.11 1.26 -8.95
N SER A 64 -6.57 0.04 -8.92
CA SER A 64 -7.35 -1.18 -9.18
C SER A 64 -8.28 -1.54 -8.02
N GLY A 65 -7.84 -1.37 -6.77
CA GLY A 65 -8.70 -1.51 -5.60
C GLY A 65 -9.84 -0.48 -5.59
N LEU A 66 -9.59 0.74 -6.07
CA LEU A 66 -10.58 1.80 -6.12
C LEU A 66 -11.78 1.47 -7.02
N ARG A 67 -11.58 0.77 -8.15
CA ARG A 67 -12.69 0.38 -9.04
C ARG A 67 -13.69 -0.52 -8.32
N THR A 68 -13.20 -1.54 -7.60
CA THR A 68 -14.06 -2.45 -6.84
C THR A 68 -14.78 -1.72 -5.71
N VAL A 69 -14.07 -0.84 -4.98
CA VAL A 69 -14.68 -0.03 -3.92
C VAL A 69 -15.77 0.90 -4.46
N VAL A 70 -15.55 1.53 -5.62
CA VAL A 70 -16.53 2.41 -6.26
C VAL A 70 -17.76 1.62 -6.72
N ILE A 71 -17.59 0.47 -7.37
CA ILE A 71 -18.71 -0.37 -7.82
C ILE A 71 -19.50 -0.87 -6.61
N LEU A 72 -18.81 -1.42 -5.60
CA LEU A 72 -19.46 -1.94 -4.41
C LEU A 72 -20.16 -0.83 -3.61
N GLY A 73 -19.53 0.34 -3.52
CA GLY A 73 -20.13 1.53 -2.90
C GLY A 73 -21.38 2.01 -3.64
N ALA A 74 -21.36 2.02 -4.97
CA ALA A 74 -22.52 2.39 -5.78
C ALA A 74 -23.68 1.39 -5.61
N VAL A 75 -23.39 0.07 -5.66
CA VAL A 75 -24.39 -0.98 -5.42
C VAL A 75 -24.98 -0.86 -4.02
N ALA A 76 -24.14 -0.67 -3.00
CA ALA A 76 -24.59 -0.49 -1.63
C ALA A 76 -25.48 0.76 -1.48
N LEU A 77 -25.16 1.87 -2.16
CA LEU A 77 -25.96 3.10 -2.12
C LEU A 77 -27.34 2.90 -2.76
N ILE A 78 -27.41 2.20 -3.90
CA ILE A 78 -28.68 1.86 -4.54
C ILE A 78 -29.54 0.96 -3.65
N LEU A 79 -28.94 -0.08 -3.07
CA LEU A 79 -29.63 -0.99 -2.16
C LEU A 79 -30.10 -0.28 -0.88
N LEU A 80 -29.28 0.61 -0.32
CA LEU A 80 -29.65 1.41 0.83
C LEU A 80 -30.84 2.31 0.50
N PHE A 81 -30.83 2.97 -0.65
CA PHE A 81 -31.94 3.80 -1.10
C PHE A 81 -33.22 2.97 -1.29
N GLY A 82 -33.14 1.82 -1.96
CA GLY A 82 -34.26 0.91 -2.12
C GLY A 82 -34.82 0.45 -0.77
N THR A 83 -33.94 0.07 0.16
CA THR A 83 -34.33 -0.34 1.51
C THR A 83 -34.99 0.78 2.29
N LEU A 84 -34.52 2.03 2.15
CA LEU A 84 -35.16 3.20 2.77
C LEU A 84 -36.59 3.38 2.22
N VAL A 85 -36.78 3.32 0.90
CA VAL A 85 -38.11 3.41 0.29
C VAL A 85 -39.03 2.29 0.77
N THR A 86 -38.54 1.04 0.79
CA THR A 86 -39.30 -0.11 1.32
C THR A 86 -39.63 0.06 2.80
N LEU A 87 -38.70 0.57 3.61
CA LEU A 87 -38.91 0.85 5.03
C LEU A 87 -40.00 1.92 5.23
N MET A 88 -39.99 2.99 4.42
CA MET A 88 -41.05 4.00 4.44
C MET A 88 -42.42 3.38 4.12
N ILE A 89 -42.50 2.56 3.05
CA ILE A 89 -43.75 1.88 2.68
C ILE A 89 -44.22 0.96 3.82
N GLY A 90 -43.35 0.11 4.34
CA GLY A 90 -43.68 -0.79 5.46
C GLY A 90 -44.14 -0.03 6.70
N LEU A 91 -43.53 1.11 7.01
CA LEU A 91 -43.89 1.93 8.16
C LEU A 91 -45.23 2.63 7.98
N VAL A 92 -45.56 3.09 6.76
CA VAL A 92 -46.90 3.63 6.44
C VAL A 92 -47.97 2.56 6.63
N PHE A 93 -47.75 1.34 6.13
CA PHE A 93 -48.70 0.24 6.30
C PHE A 93 -48.84 -0.18 7.78
N ALA A 94 -47.76 -0.15 8.56
CA ALA A 94 -47.78 -0.47 9.99
C ALA A 94 -48.52 0.60 10.84
N LEU A 95 -48.45 1.88 10.45
CA LEU A 95 -49.14 2.97 11.14
C LEU A 95 -50.56 3.24 10.64
N ALA A 96 -50.90 2.81 9.42
CA ALA A 96 -52.23 2.96 8.84
C ALA A 96 -53.41 2.51 9.75
N PRO A 97 -53.30 1.44 10.58
CA PRO A 97 -54.39 1.09 11.50
C PRO A 97 -54.49 2.02 12.73
N TYR A 98 -53.45 2.77 13.08
CA TYR A 98 -53.41 3.63 14.26
C TYR A 98 -53.57 5.12 13.94
N LEU A 99 -53.23 5.53 12.72
CA LEU A 99 -53.25 6.91 12.24
C LEU A 99 -54.02 6.99 10.93
N THR A 100 -54.58 8.16 10.63
CA THR A 100 -55.10 8.41 9.28
C THR A 100 -53.96 8.25 8.26
N PRO A 101 -54.23 7.79 7.02
CA PRO A 101 -53.18 7.51 6.03
C PRO A 101 -52.21 8.68 5.82
N LEU A 102 -52.71 9.92 5.89
CA LEU A 102 -51.88 11.13 5.82
C LEU A 102 -51.00 11.33 7.05
N GLY A 103 -51.52 11.07 8.26
CA GLY A 103 -50.73 11.18 9.50
C GLY A 103 -49.54 10.20 9.52
N ALA A 104 -49.75 8.98 9.01
CA ALA A 104 -48.68 7.99 8.88
C ALA A 104 -47.56 8.49 7.95
N THR A 105 -47.88 8.98 6.74
CA THR A 105 -46.85 9.44 5.79
C THR A 105 -46.04 10.62 6.31
N PHE A 106 -46.66 11.56 7.03
CA PHE A 106 -45.95 12.70 7.66
C PHE A 106 -45.01 12.24 8.78
N ALA A 107 -45.48 11.39 9.70
CA ALA A 107 -44.65 10.88 10.80
C ALA A 107 -43.41 10.13 10.28
N VAL A 108 -43.62 9.30 9.25
CA VAL A 108 -42.58 8.54 8.57
C VAL A 108 -41.57 9.47 7.88
N SER A 109 -42.05 10.45 7.14
CA SER A 109 -41.18 11.41 6.41
C SER A 109 -40.34 12.26 7.35
N ILE A 110 -40.91 12.76 8.45
CA ILE A 110 -40.20 13.55 9.46
C ILE A 110 -39.11 12.70 10.13
N THR A 111 -39.42 11.47 10.50
CA THR A 111 -38.46 10.54 11.12
C THR A 111 -37.29 10.25 10.17
N ALA A 112 -37.57 10.02 8.89
CA ALA A 112 -36.53 9.79 7.89
C ALA A 112 -35.64 11.03 7.68
N LEU A 113 -36.23 12.23 7.61
CA LEU A 113 -35.48 13.48 7.50
C LEU A 113 -34.57 13.72 8.71
N LEU A 114 -35.02 13.40 9.92
CA LEU A 114 -34.19 13.47 11.13
C LEU A 114 -32.99 12.52 11.05
N ILE A 115 -33.21 11.27 10.62
CA ILE A 115 -32.14 10.29 10.46
C ILE A 115 -31.11 10.78 9.42
N VAL A 116 -31.58 11.28 8.27
CA VAL A 116 -30.71 11.85 7.22
C VAL A 116 -29.90 13.02 7.76
N ALA A 117 -30.53 13.94 8.51
CA ALA A 117 -29.83 15.08 9.10
C ALA A 117 -28.71 14.65 10.07
N ILE A 118 -28.97 13.63 10.91
CA ILE A 118 -27.97 13.07 11.84
C ILE A 118 -26.81 12.43 11.07
N LEU A 119 -27.11 11.63 10.04
CA LEU A 119 -26.10 10.99 9.19
C LEU A 119 -25.22 12.02 8.48
N LEU A 120 -25.82 13.06 7.90
CA LEU A 120 -25.09 14.15 7.24
C LEU A 120 -24.22 14.94 8.24
N TYR A 121 -24.73 15.19 9.44
CA TYR A 121 -23.96 15.85 10.50
C TYR A 121 -22.75 15.01 10.92
N ALA A 122 -22.94 13.70 11.13
CA ALA A 122 -21.86 12.78 11.46
C ALA A 122 -20.83 12.67 10.33
N ALA A 123 -21.27 12.62 9.07
CA ALA A 123 -20.39 12.62 7.90
C ALA A 123 -19.56 13.91 7.82
N LYS A 124 -20.19 15.08 8.03
CA LYS A 124 -19.50 16.37 8.08
C LYS A 124 -18.45 16.42 9.19
N GLN A 125 -18.76 15.90 10.38
CA GLN A 125 -17.80 15.81 11.47
C GLN A 125 -16.60 14.92 11.11
N ARG A 126 -16.83 13.77 10.47
CA ARG A 126 -15.74 12.89 10.02
C ARG A 126 -14.88 13.56 8.96
N LEU A 127 -15.48 14.24 7.99
CA LEU A 127 -14.75 14.94 6.93
C LEU A 127 -13.87 16.07 7.50
N ARG A 128 -14.38 16.84 8.45
CA ARG A 128 -13.61 17.89 9.16
C ARG A 128 -12.43 17.35 9.96
N ARG A 129 -12.48 16.10 10.44
CA ARG A 129 -11.33 15.46 11.09
C ARG A 129 -10.24 15.06 10.10
N LEU A 130 -10.61 14.74 8.86
CA LEU A 130 -9.68 14.35 7.80
C LEU A 130 -9.06 15.55 7.09
N PHE A 131 -9.81 16.65 7.01
CA PHE A 131 -9.33 17.94 6.47
C PHE A 131 -9.46 19.02 7.55
N PRO A 132 -8.57 19.04 8.57
CA PRO A 132 -8.50 20.15 9.50
C PRO A 132 -8.23 21.45 8.73
N ASP A 133 -9.11 22.46 8.89
CA ASP A 133 -9.00 23.76 8.23
C ASP A 133 -7.58 24.33 8.38
N LYS A 134 -6.92 24.59 7.24
CA LYS A 134 -5.64 25.31 7.15
C LYS A 134 -5.86 26.82 7.12
N ASP A 135 -6.88 27.30 7.81
CA ASP A 135 -7.21 28.72 7.88
C ASP A 135 -7.41 29.12 9.35
N ARG A 136 -6.28 29.40 10.00
CA ARG A 136 -6.22 30.28 11.16
C ARG A 136 -5.20 31.37 10.83
N PRO A 137 -5.58 32.65 10.75
CA PRO A 137 -4.60 33.73 10.78
C PRO A 137 -3.85 33.73 12.13
#